data_AF-A0A0D6AQ78-F1
#
_entry.id   AF-A0A0D6AQ78-F1
#
_cell.length_a   1.000
_cell.length_b   1.000
_cell.length_c   1.000
_cell.angle_alpha   90.00
_cell.angle_beta   90.00
_cell.angle_gamma   90.00
#
_symmetry.space_group_name_H-M   'P 1'
#
loop_
_entity.id
_entity.type
_entity.pdbx_description
1 polymer ?
#
loop_
_entity_poly.entity_id
_entity_poly.type
_entity_poly.pdbx_seq_one_letter_code
_entity_poly.pdbx_strand_id
1 'polypeptide(L)'
;MISQKKAQNWNYWFILPLYPYRQRPTLREEIVKDTIWTFEQPHGLLYAVVPIRMTIVKLAKGGLLVYCPIAPTPECVNLVKELENDHGEVKYIIHSTSSGLEHKVFVGPFARYFPQGEVWSAPSQWSFPLNLPLTWLGFPSRRTKILPPDCQKSPFADEFNYQILDIDLSPGSFVEVALLHKPSKTLLVTDTVIKIPQYPPKIIKLNPFPLLFHARESALDNLQNNNENHLKGWQRICLFALYFRPSMINTIPIKQLIQEAINAPNRSINNYFGLYPFRWRSHWQKSFEAIKERVLVAPILETLILPQAPKEVIKWASYIATWDFKQIIPAHFSSPIEATPSEFRQTFSFLENKSFYPSGQDQIYQQDSTFIKQLESQLIKLGIAKPPKI
;
A
#
# COMPACT_ATOMS: atom_id res chain seq x y z
N MET A 1 3.26 -3.26 -33.08
CA MET A 1 2.80 -3.76 -31.77
C MET A 1 3.99 -3.95 -30.84
N ILE A 2 3.96 -3.30 -29.67
CA ILE A 2 4.96 -3.52 -28.61
C ILE A 2 4.64 -4.88 -27.97
N SER A 3 5.64 -5.76 -27.75
CA SER A 3 5.39 -7.02 -27.05
C SER A 3 4.94 -6.76 -25.60
N GLN A 4 4.10 -7.62 -25.03
CA GLN A 4 3.55 -7.44 -23.68
C GLN A 4 4.63 -7.17 -22.61
N LYS A 5 5.76 -7.91 -22.66
CA LYS A 5 6.93 -7.67 -21.79
C LYS A 5 7.55 -6.29 -21.96
N LYS A 6 7.55 -5.73 -23.17
CA LYS A 6 8.03 -4.36 -23.41
C LYS A 6 7.00 -3.33 -22.93
N ALA A 7 5.71 -3.61 -23.04
CA ALA A 7 4.66 -2.73 -22.56
C ALA A 7 4.64 -2.60 -21.03
N GLN A 8 5.09 -3.64 -20.32
CA GLN A 8 5.15 -3.70 -18.85
C GLN A 8 6.48 -3.22 -18.26
N ASN A 9 7.39 -2.69 -19.09
CA ASN A 9 8.71 -2.26 -18.63
C ASN A 9 8.66 -0.97 -17.81
N TRP A 10 9.12 -1.04 -16.57
CA TRP A 10 9.49 0.10 -15.74
C TRP A 10 11.01 0.22 -15.68
N ASN A 11 11.59 1.18 -16.41
CA ASN A 11 13.05 1.29 -16.55
C ASN A 11 13.76 1.85 -15.31
N TYR A 12 13.06 2.53 -14.40
CA TYR A 12 13.64 3.11 -13.18
C TYR A 12 13.46 2.22 -11.94
N TRP A 13 13.27 0.91 -12.15
CA TRP A 13 13.07 -0.04 -11.05
C TRP A 13 14.23 -0.07 -10.04
N PHE A 14 15.43 0.34 -10.46
CA PHE A 14 16.62 0.37 -9.60
C PHE A 14 16.59 1.49 -8.54
N ILE A 15 15.73 2.52 -8.70
CA ILE A 15 15.59 3.61 -7.72
C ILE A 15 14.98 3.10 -6.41
N LEU A 16 14.00 2.20 -6.53
CA LEU A 16 13.39 1.49 -5.42
C LEU A 16 13.26 0.02 -5.82
N PRO A 17 14.30 -0.81 -5.57
CA PRO A 17 14.44 -2.15 -6.13
C PRO A 17 13.55 -3.18 -5.43
N LEU A 18 12.23 -2.97 -5.53
CA LEU A 18 11.18 -3.81 -4.99
C LEU A 18 10.53 -4.61 -6.13
N TYR A 19 10.04 -5.80 -5.79
CA TYR A 19 9.30 -6.65 -6.73
C TYR A 19 8.12 -5.87 -7.33
N PRO A 20 7.80 -6.05 -8.63
CA PRO A 20 8.37 -7.01 -9.61
C PRO A 20 9.56 -6.44 -10.39
N TYR A 21 10.28 -5.48 -9.82
CA TYR A 21 11.40 -4.80 -10.46
C TYR A 21 10.95 -4.15 -11.78
N ARG A 22 11.46 -4.67 -12.90
CA ARG A 22 11.25 -4.14 -14.25
C ARG A 22 9.88 -4.47 -14.84
N GLN A 23 9.29 -5.62 -14.53
CA GLN A 23 8.08 -6.12 -15.21
C GLN A 23 6.84 -5.83 -14.37
N ARG A 24 6.18 -4.71 -14.61
CA ARG A 24 5.02 -4.25 -13.84
C ARG A 24 3.75 -4.32 -14.70
N PRO A 25 3.02 -5.45 -14.68
CA PRO A 25 1.72 -5.53 -15.33
C PRO A 25 0.73 -4.60 -14.64
N THR A 26 -0.13 -3.95 -15.41
CA THR A 26 -1.19 -3.07 -14.92
C THR A 26 -2.55 -3.67 -15.21
N LEU A 27 -3.36 -3.84 -14.16
CA LEU A 27 -4.77 -4.23 -14.27
C LEU A 27 -5.65 -3.00 -14.05
N ARG A 28 -6.46 -2.62 -15.05
CA ARG A 28 -7.50 -1.58 -14.91
C ARG A 28 -8.84 -2.24 -14.58
N GLU A 29 -9.55 -1.73 -13.58
CA GLU A 29 -10.93 -2.09 -13.28
C GLU A 29 -11.80 -0.83 -13.16
N GLU A 30 -13.02 -0.89 -13.68
CA GLU A 30 -14.02 0.17 -13.48
C GLU A 30 -14.83 -0.14 -12.22
N ILE A 31 -14.79 0.77 -11.26
CA ILE A 31 -15.43 0.61 -9.94
C ILE A 31 -16.77 1.34 -9.89
N VAL A 32 -16.83 2.53 -10.47
CA VAL A 32 -18.07 3.27 -10.67
C VAL A 32 -18.17 3.59 -12.13
N LYS A 33 -19.25 3.11 -12.76
CA LYS A 33 -19.47 3.23 -14.20
C LYS A 33 -19.24 4.67 -14.69
N ASP A 34 -18.44 4.80 -15.75
CA ASP A 34 -18.07 6.03 -16.43
C ASP A 34 -17.51 7.11 -15.49
N THR A 35 -17.00 6.75 -14.30
CA THR A 35 -16.67 7.72 -13.25
C THR A 35 -15.38 7.41 -12.49
N ILE A 36 -15.19 6.17 -12.02
CA ILE A 36 -14.02 5.78 -11.20
C ILE A 36 -13.40 4.50 -11.72
N TRP A 37 -12.10 4.53 -11.95
CA TRP A 37 -11.29 3.38 -12.34
C TRP A 37 -10.12 3.21 -11.39
N THR A 38 -9.79 1.96 -11.09
CA THR A 38 -8.60 1.58 -10.34
C THR A 38 -7.59 0.94 -11.28
N PHE A 39 -6.32 1.17 -11.00
CA PHE A 39 -5.19 0.61 -11.71
C PHE A 39 -4.29 -0.06 -10.69
N GLU A 40 -4.03 -1.34 -10.86
CA GLU A 40 -3.23 -2.13 -9.92
C GLU A 40 -1.94 -2.63 -10.55
N GLN A 41 -0.87 -2.59 -9.79
CA GLN A 41 0.39 -3.28 -10.08
C GLN A 41 0.77 -4.15 -8.87
N PRO A 42 1.55 -5.22 -9.06
CA PRO A 42 2.13 -5.92 -7.92
C PRO A 42 3.25 -5.06 -7.29
N HIS A 43 3.37 -5.13 -5.97
CA HIS A 43 4.42 -4.47 -5.21
C HIS A 43 4.84 -5.33 -4.02
N GLY A 44 6.13 -5.50 -3.76
CA GLY A 44 6.55 -6.23 -2.56
C GLY A 44 8.05 -6.37 -2.36
N LEU A 45 8.39 -6.90 -1.19
CA LEU A 45 9.75 -7.22 -0.76
C LEU A 45 9.80 -8.69 -0.34
N LEU A 46 10.88 -9.42 -0.67
CA LEU A 46 11.03 -10.86 -0.35
C LEU A 46 9.82 -11.71 -0.77
N TYR A 47 9.22 -11.38 -1.92
CA TYR A 47 7.98 -11.98 -2.44
C TYR A 47 6.73 -11.88 -1.54
N ALA A 48 6.75 -11.07 -0.49
CA ALA A 48 5.52 -10.60 0.13
C ALA A 48 4.90 -9.52 -0.76
N VAL A 49 4.17 -9.98 -1.78
CA VAL A 49 3.64 -9.14 -2.85
C VAL A 49 2.16 -8.87 -2.63
N VAL A 50 1.82 -7.59 -2.53
CA VAL A 50 0.45 -7.09 -2.43
C VAL A 50 0.15 -6.14 -3.60
N PRO A 51 -1.12 -5.87 -3.92
CA PRO A 51 -1.46 -4.84 -4.90
C PRO A 51 -0.98 -3.47 -4.42
N ILE A 52 -0.44 -2.63 -5.30
CA ILE A 52 -0.36 -1.17 -5.16
C ILE A 52 -1.30 -0.54 -6.19
N ARG A 53 -2.05 0.48 -5.79
CA ARG A 53 -3.18 0.99 -6.56
C ARG A 53 -3.13 2.50 -6.77
N MET A 54 -3.41 2.88 -8.00
CA MET A 54 -3.78 4.24 -8.41
C MET A 54 -5.28 4.27 -8.68
N THR A 55 -5.94 5.38 -8.36
CA THR A 55 -7.36 5.61 -8.68
C THR A 55 -7.50 6.81 -9.59
N ILE A 56 -8.32 6.69 -10.63
CA ILE A 56 -8.65 7.78 -11.55
C ILE A 56 -10.13 8.09 -11.41
N VAL A 57 -10.44 9.37 -11.26
CA VAL A 57 -11.81 9.89 -11.13
C VAL A 57 -12.07 10.90 -12.25
N LYS A 58 -13.19 10.74 -12.97
CA LYS A 58 -13.67 11.70 -13.95
C LYS A 58 -14.18 12.97 -13.25
N LEU A 59 -13.79 14.14 -13.76
CA LEU A 59 -14.26 15.44 -13.29
C LEU A 59 -15.53 15.87 -14.03
N ALA A 60 -16.50 16.47 -13.35
CA ALA A 60 -17.73 16.98 -13.95
C ALA A 60 -17.47 18.10 -14.96
N LYS A 61 -16.44 18.92 -14.75
CA LYS A 61 -15.98 19.97 -15.69
C LYS A 61 -15.03 19.43 -16.77
N GLY A 62 -15.04 18.12 -17.01
CA GLY A 62 -14.15 17.43 -17.95
C GLY A 62 -12.72 17.25 -17.43
N GLY A 63 -12.06 16.21 -17.90
CA GLY A 63 -10.73 15.79 -17.47
C GLY A 63 -10.75 14.80 -16.33
N LEU A 64 -9.54 14.44 -15.88
CA LEU A 64 -9.32 13.39 -14.89
C LEU A 64 -8.54 13.90 -13.67
N LEU A 65 -8.88 13.38 -12.49
CA LEU A 65 -8.06 13.44 -11.28
C LEU A 65 -7.47 12.05 -11.02
N VAL A 66 -6.16 12.02 -10.76
CA VAL A 66 -5.41 10.80 -10.44
C VAL A 66 -4.98 10.84 -8.98
N TYR A 67 -5.22 9.77 -8.23
CA TYR A 67 -4.85 9.60 -6.82
C TYR A 67 -3.89 8.42 -6.67
N CYS A 68 -2.79 8.59 -5.93
CA CYS A 68 -1.70 7.61 -5.75
C CYS A 68 -1.12 7.04 -7.07
N PRO A 69 -0.44 7.85 -7.90
CA PRO A 69 0.14 7.34 -9.14
C PRO A 69 1.02 6.10 -8.95
N ILE A 70 0.82 5.09 -9.79
CA ILE A 70 1.66 3.90 -9.87
C ILE A 70 2.67 4.02 -11.01
N ALA A 71 3.53 3.01 -11.20
CA ALA A 71 4.59 3.08 -12.20
C ALA A 71 4.00 3.30 -13.61
N PRO A 72 4.42 4.36 -14.32
CA PRO A 72 3.92 4.66 -15.66
C PRO A 72 4.63 3.79 -16.70
N THR A 73 4.37 2.48 -16.68
CA THR A 73 4.75 1.58 -17.77
C THR A 73 4.00 1.99 -19.05
N PRO A 74 4.52 1.68 -20.26
CA PRO A 74 3.77 1.94 -21.48
C PRO A 74 2.34 1.37 -21.47
N GLU A 75 2.12 0.20 -20.86
CA GLU A 75 0.79 -0.39 -20.65
C GLU A 75 -0.10 0.51 -19.78
N CYS A 76 0.38 0.93 -18.60
CA CYS A 76 -0.33 1.85 -17.71
C CYS A 76 -0.66 3.17 -18.42
N VAL A 77 0.32 3.78 -19.09
CA VAL A 77 0.16 5.06 -19.79
C VAL A 77 -0.88 4.96 -20.90
N ASN A 78 -0.88 3.88 -21.68
CA ASN A 78 -1.87 3.69 -22.75
C ASN A 78 -3.29 3.54 -22.17
N LEU A 79 -3.46 2.78 -21.09
CA LEU A 79 -4.77 2.62 -20.43
C LEU A 79 -5.31 3.93 -19.84
N VAL A 80 -4.43 4.84 -19.39
CA VAL A 80 -4.84 6.18 -18.95
C VAL A 80 -5.17 7.08 -20.14
N LYS A 81 -4.42 6.99 -21.25
CA LYS A 81 -4.71 7.75 -22.48
C LYS A 81 -6.04 7.38 -23.12
N GLU A 82 -6.47 6.12 -23.00
CA GLU A 82 -7.83 5.72 -23.36
C GLU A 82 -8.87 6.55 -22.59
N LEU A 83 -8.69 6.72 -21.27
CA LEU A 83 -9.58 7.56 -20.46
C LEU A 83 -9.45 9.05 -20.84
N GLU A 84 -8.26 9.55 -21.19
CA GLU A 84 -8.10 10.93 -21.66
C GLU A 84 -8.87 11.19 -22.96
N ASN A 85 -8.87 10.22 -23.88
CA ASN A 85 -9.61 10.32 -25.14
C ASN A 85 -11.13 10.41 -24.90
N ASP A 86 -11.64 9.66 -23.93
CA ASP A 86 -13.08 9.55 -23.67
C ASP A 86 -13.60 10.64 -22.71
N HIS A 87 -12.76 11.14 -21.81
CA HIS A 87 -13.19 11.98 -20.68
C HIS A 87 -12.40 13.29 -20.52
N GLY A 88 -11.36 13.51 -21.33
CA GLY A 88 -10.50 14.68 -21.30
C GLY A 88 -9.21 14.46 -20.50
N GLU A 89 -8.28 15.39 -20.65
CA GLU A 89 -6.91 15.29 -20.11
C GLU A 89 -6.85 15.13 -18.59
N VAL A 90 -5.78 14.51 -18.09
CA VAL A 90 -5.43 14.52 -16.67
C VAL A 90 -5.16 15.96 -16.23
N LYS A 91 -6.02 16.49 -15.34
CA LYS A 91 -5.92 17.85 -14.78
C LYS A 91 -5.19 17.88 -13.45
N TYR A 92 -5.43 16.88 -12.60
CA TYR A 92 -4.89 16.87 -11.23
C TYR A 92 -4.27 15.51 -10.90
N ILE A 93 -3.08 15.53 -10.30
CA ILE A 93 -2.35 14.36 -9.83
C ILE A 93 -2.09 14.54 -8.34
N ILE A 94 -2.78 13.77 -7.51
CA ILE A 94 -2.70 13.81 -6.05
C ILE A 94 -1.61 12.85 -5.58
N HIS A 95 -0.53 13.42 -5.03
CA HIS A 95 0.46 12.68 -4.26
C HIS A 95 0.03 12.73 -2.80
N SER A 96 -0.55 11.63 -2.31
CA SER A 96 -1.37 11.61 -1.10
C SER A 96 -0.61 11.31 0.20
N THR A 97 0.68 11.03 0.14
CA THR A 97 1.48 10.67 1.33
C THR A 97 2.88 11.29 1.31
N SER A 98 3.56 11.33 2.45
CA SER A 98 4.97 11.71 2.56
C SER A 98 5.91 10.57 2.93
N SER A 99 5.39 9.45 3.46
CA SER A 99 6.18 8.35 4.05
C SER A 99 6.25 7.09 3.18
N GLY A 100 5.26 6.83 2.32
CA GLY A 100 5.29 5.70 1.38
C GLY A 100 6.19 5.99 0.18
N LEU A 101 7.43 5.47 0.18
CA LEU A 101 8.37 5.66 -0.94
C LEU A 101 7.82 5.07 -2.24
N GLU A 102 7.10 3.97 -2.13
CA GLU A 102 6.39 3.28 -3.20
C GLU A 102 5.28 4.12 -3.83
N HIS A 103 4.67 5.03 -3.07
CA HIS A 103 3.64 5.97 -3.56
C HIS A 103 4.23 7.29 -4.06
N LYS A 104 5.51 7.55 -3.75
CA LYS A 104 6.23 8.79 -4.13
C LYS A 104 7.04 8.64 -5.41
N VAL A 105 7.77 7.53 -5.54
CA VAL A 105 8.77 7.33 -6.61
C VAL A 105 8.17 7.38 -8.01
N PHE A 106 6.87 7.10 -8.15
CA PHE A 106 6.18 7.10 -9.44
C PHE A 106 5.60 8.46 -9.83
N VAL A 107 5.39 9.38 -8.90
CA VAL A 107 4.66 10.64 -9.15
C VAL A 107 5.36 11.50 -10.19
N GLY A 108 6.64 11.81 -10.00
CA GLY A 108 7.42 12.62 -10.94
C GLY A 108 7.44 12.01 -12.36
N PRO A 109 7.83 10.74 -12.52
CA PRO A 109 7.76 10.05 -13.82
C PRO A 109 6.36 10.00 -14.43
N PHE A 110 5.32 9.73 -13.64
CA PHE A 110 3.94 9.68 -14.13
C PHE A 110 3.52 11.05 -14.66
N ALA A 111 3.78 12.11 -13.89
CA ALA A 111 3.48 13.48 -14.30
C ALA A 111 4.16 13.88 -15.63
N ARG A 112 5.31 13.32 -15.99
CA ARG A 112 5.97 13.62 -17.29
C ARG A 112 5.20 13.07 -18.49
N TYR A 113 4.46 11.97 -18.33
CA TYR A 113 3.61 11.42 -19.39
C TYR A 113 2.31 12.21 -19.58
N PHE A 114 1.89 12.94 -18.54
CA PHE A 114 0.66 13.76 -18.52
C PHE A 114 1.02 15.22 -18.21
N PRO A 115 1.59 15.97 -19.18
CA PRO A 115 2.22 17.26 -18.94
C PRO A 115 1.24 18.39 -18.58
N GLN A 116 -0.05 18.25 -18.91
CA GLN A 116 -1.10 19.22 -18.58
C GLN A 116 -1.57 19.13 -17.12
N GLY A 117 -1.33 17.99 -16.46
CA GLY A 117 -1.77 17.78 -15.09
C GLY A 117 -0.94 18.55 -14.07
N GLU A 118 -1.59 19.21 -13.12
CA GLU A 118 -0.93 19.77 -11.94
C GLU A 118 -0.72 18.69 -10.87
N VAL A 119 0.48 18.63 -10.29
CA VAL A 119 0.76 17.75 -9.16
C VAL A 119 0.42 18.48 -7.86
N TRP A 120 -0.46 17.91 -7.06
CA TRP A 120 -0.85 18.39 -5.75
C TRP A 120 -0.35 17.41 -4.68
N SER A 121 0.73 17.80 -4.01
CA SER A 121 1.43 16.97 -3.05
C SER A 121 0.95 17.21 -1.64
N ALA A 122 0.81 16.12 -0.88
CA ALA A 122 0.74 16.13 0.56
C ALA A 122 1.88 17.00 1.14
N PRO A 123 1.63 17.77 2.22
CA PRO A 123 2.65 18.59 2.88
C PRO A 123 3.74 17.74 3.52
N SER A 124 4.70 18.40 4.18
CA SER A 124 5.73 17.76 5.02
C SER A 124 6.48 16.63 4.31
N GLN A 125 6.83 16.88 3.05
CA GLN A 125 7.61 15.95 2.23
C GLN A 125 9.04 15.91 2.68
N TRP A 126 9.60 14.70 2.70
CA TRP A 126 10.99 14.44 3.04
C TRP A 126 11.56 13.31 2.17
N SER A 127 12.88 13.15 2.19
CA SER A 127 13.55 12.00 1.59
C SER A 127 14.71 11.51 2.45
N PHE A 128 15.15 10.28 2.16
CA PHE A 128 16.24 9.59 2.84
C PHE A 128 17.27 9.08 1.81
N PRO A 129 18.58 9.06 2.12
CA PRO A 129 19.21 9.49 3.37
C PRO A 129 19.36 11.00 3.53
N LEU A 130 19.18 11.76 2.46
CA LEU A 130 19.23 13.22 2.46
C LEU A 130 17.84 13.78 2.21
N ASN A 131 17.48 14.84 2.94
CA ASN A 131 16.21 15.53 2.74
C ASN A 131 16.32 16.51 1.55
N LEU A 132 16.00 16.00 0.36
CA LEU A 132 16.12 16.71 -0.91
C LEU A 132 14.77 17.32 -1.31
N PRO A 133 14.76 18.48 -1.97
CA PRO A 133 13.54 19.06 -2.49
C PRO A 133 12.91 18.15 -3.58
N LEU A 134 11.58 18.12 -3.65
CA LEU A 134 10.83 17.29 -4.62
C LEU A 134 11.29 17.48 -6.08
N THR A 135 11.73 18.68 -6.44
CA THR A 135 12.23 18.99 -7.79
C THR A 135 13.47 18.16 -8.15
N TRP A 136 14.34 17.88 -7.18
CA TRP A 136 15.51 17.01 -7.35
C TRP A 136 15.12 15.54 -7.38
N LEU A 137 13.98 15.18 -6.78
CA LEU A 137 13.36 13.86 -6.88
C LEU A 137 12.53 13.68 -8.17
N GLY A 138 12.62 14.65 -9.09
CA GLY A 138 12.04 14.56 -10.42
C GLY A 138 10.62 15.11 -10.56
N PHE A 139 10.08 15.75 -9.52
CA PHE A 139 8.78 16.42 -9.60
C PHE A 139 8.89 17.69 -10.49
N PRO A 140 7.87 17.99 -11.31
CA PRO A 140 7.90 19.13 -12.23
C PRO A 140 7.75 20.47 -11.50
N SER A 141 8.84 21.21 -11.34
CA SER A 141 8.93 22.42 -10.50
C SER A 141 7.85 23.48 -10.71
N ARG A 142 7.43 23.74 -11.96
CA ARG A 142 6.46 24.79 -12.29
C ARG A 142 5.00 24.42 -12.02
N ARG A 143 4.71 23.14 -11.82
CA ARG A 143 3.34 22.60 -11.69
C ARG A 143 3.18 21.60 -10.55
N THR A 144 4.11 21.60 -9.61
CA THR A 144 3.95 20.90 -8.33
C THR A 144 3.59 21.91 -7.26
N LYS A 145 2.44 21.72 -6.62
CA LYS A 145 1.90 22.53 -5.53
C LYS A 145 1.77 21.66 -4.29
N ILE A 146 1.85 22.28 -3.11
CA ILE A 146 1.47 21.62 -1.86
C ILE A 146 -0.03 21.78 -1.67
N LEU A 147 -0.71 20.72 -1.27
CA LEU A 147 -2.13 20.76 -0.92
C LEU A 147 -2.36 21.76 0.22
N PRO A 148 -3.27 22.73 0.06
CA PRO A 148 -3.58 23.65 1.14
C PRO A 148 -4.24 22.88 2.30
N PRO A 149 -4.02 23.28 3.57
CA PRO A 149 -4.70 22.65 4.70
C PRO A 149 -6.23 22.75 4.62
N ASP A 150 -6.73 23.83 4.03
CA ASP A 150 -8.16 24.05 3.76
C ASP A 150 -8.50 23.54 2.35
N CYS A 151 -9.34 22.51 2.28
CA CYS A 151 -9.74 21.87 1.03
C CYS A 151 -10.48 22.81 0.07
N GLN A 152 -11.16 23.85 0.58
CA GLN A 152 -11.90 24.82 -0.22
C GLN A 152 -10.99 25.67 -1.11
N LYS A 153 -9.69 25.72 -0.81
CA LYS A 153 -8.68 26.44 -1.60
C LYS A 153 -8.13 25.60 -2.76
N SER A 154 -8.55 24.35 -2.90
CA SER A 154 -8.16 23.49 -4.01
C SER A 154 -9.06 23.73 -5.23
N PRO A 155 -8.55 23.59 -6.46
CA PRO A 155 -9.33 23.82 -7.68
C PRO A 155 -10.36 22.72 -7.98
N PHE A 156 -10.44 21.70 -7.13
CA PHE A 156 -11.35 20.56 -7.22
C PHE A 156 -12.29 20.46 -6.00
N ALA A 157 -12.39 21.51 -5.18
CA ALA A 157 -13.26 21.56 -3.99
C ALA A 157 -14.76 21.38 -4.28
N ASP A 158 -15.20 21.73 -5.51
CA ASP A 158 -16.60 21.58 -5.94
C ASP A 158 -17.07 20.12 -5.89
N GLU A 159 -16.18 19.17 -6.20
CA GLU A 159 -16.50 17.75 -6.34
C GLU A 159 -15.87 16.90 -5.25
N PHE A 160 -14.81 17.40 -4.61
CA PHE A 160 -14.06 16.67 -3.61
C PHE A 160 -14.02 17.35 -2.25
N ASN A 161 -13.87 16.55 -1.20
CA ASN A 161 -13.44 17.00 0.11
C ASN A 161 -12.17 16.24 0.48
N TYR A 162 -11.23 16.83 1.21
CA TYR A 162 -10.10 16.08 1.74
C TYR A 162 -9.70 16.55 3.12
N GLN A 163 -9.02 15.65 3.83
CA GLN A 163 -8.46 15.92 5.15
C GLN A 163 -7.06 15.33 5.23
N ILE A 164 -6.12 16.15 5.70
CA ILE A 164 -4.71 15.80 5.83
C ILE A 164 -4.44 15.37 7.28
N LEU A 165 -3.91 14.16 7.45
CA LEU A 165 -3.26 13.72 8.68
C LEU A 165 -1.76 13.97 8.50
N ASP A 166 -1.15 14.78 9.36
CA ASP A 166 0.29 15.08 9.32
C ASP A 166 0.89 14.85 10.72
N ILE A 167 1.79 13.88 10.81
CA ILE A 167 2.43 13.43 12.05
C ILE A 167 3.94 13.60 11.88
N ASP A 168 4.56 14.44 12.71
CA ASP A 168 6.01 14.55 12.81
C ASP A 168 6.60 13.37 13.59
N LEU A 169 7.36 12.54 12.88
CA LEU A 169 8.03 11.36 13.44
C LEU A 169 9.48 11.63 13.84
N SER A 170 10.12 12.67 13.26
CA SER A 170 11.55 13.04 13.35
C SER A 170 12.52 11.86 13.16
N PRO A 171 13.33 11.83 12.08
CA PRO A 171 13.66 12.96 11.20
C PRO A 171 12.70 13.20 10.02
N GLY A 172 11.61 12.42 9.90
CA GLY A 172 10.62 12.57 8.83
C GLY A 172 9.20 12.80 9.35
N SER A 173 8.23 12.75 8.44
CA SER A 173 6.80 12.82 8.75
C SER A 173 6.04 11.64 8.15
N PHE A 174 4.95 11.24 8.79
CA PHE A 174 3.89 10.47 8.16
C PHE A 174 2.77 11.42 7.77
N VAL A 175 2.42 11.42 6.49
CA VAL A 175 1.28 12.19 6.00
C VAL A 175 0.36 11.27 5.21
N GLU A 176 -0.95 11.42 5.41
CA GLU A 176 -1.97 10.83 4.55
C GLU A 176 -3.04 11.87 4.21
N VAL A 177 -3.42 11.91 2.93
CA VAL A 177 -4.53 12.72 2.41
C VAL A 177 -5.69 11.80 2.08
N ALA A 178 -6.69 11.75 2.96
CA ALA A 178 -7.97 11.11 2.64
C ALA A 178 -8.78 12.04 1.73
N LEU A 179 -9.28 11.53 0.61
CA LEU A 179 -9.98 12.30 -0.42
C LEU A 179 -11.35 11.67 -0.70
N LEU A 180 -12.42 12.40 -0.44
CA LEU A 180 -13.78 12.00 -0.76
C LEU A 180 -14.20 12.56 -2.12
N HIS A 181 -14.61 11.69 -3.03
CA HIS A 181 -15.41 12.09 -4.18
C HIS A 181 -16.88 12.16 -3.78
N LYS A 182 -17.42 13.37 -3.62
CA LYS A 182 -18.77 13.61 -3.06
C LYS A 182 -19.88 12.96 -3.90
N PRO A 183 -19.90 13.07 -5.25
CA PRO A 183 -20.98 12.50 -6.07
C PRO A 183 -21.12 10.98 -5.95
N SER A 184 -20.01 10.24 -5.98
CA SER A 184 -20.04 8.76 -5.91
C SER A 184 -20.03 8.21 -4.49
N LYS A 185 -19.89 9.09 -3.47
CA LYS A 185 -19.77 8.70 -2.06
C LYS A 185 -18.62 7.72 -1.84
N THR A 186 -17.47 7.99 -2.48
CA THR A 186 -16.29 7.12 -2.46
C THR A 186 -15.14 7.83 -1.74
N LEU A 187 -14.69 7.23 -0.64
CA LEU A 187 -13.52 7.68 0.11
C LEU A 187 -12.26 7.03 -0.47
N LEU A 188 -11.26 7.82 -0.82
CA LEU A 188 -9.93 7.34 -1.20
C LEU A 188 -8.98 7.53 -0.01
N VAL A 189 -8.26 6.48 0.33
CA VAL A 189 -7.24 6.47 1.40
C VAL A 189 -5.97 5.83 0.86
N THR A 190 -4.83 6.13 1.49
CA THR A 190 -3.55 5.57 1.07
C THR A 190 -3.28 4.27 1.82
N ASP A 191 -2.62 4.34 2.98
CA ASP A 191 -2.12 3.17 3.70
C ASP A 191 -2.83 2.96 5.05
N THR A 192 -3.54 3.97 5.55
CA THR A 192 -4.10 3.95 6.90
C THR A 192 -5.12 2.84 7.09
N VAL A 193 -6.07 2.69 6.16
CA VAL A 193 -7.15 1.69 6.24
C VAL A 193 -7.02 0.67 5.12
N ILE A 194 -7.13 -0.61 5.47
CA ILE A 194 -7.06 -1.73 4.53
C ILE A 194 -8.12 -2.79 4.86
N LYS A 195 -8.38 -3.68 3.92
CA LYS A 195 -9.14 -4.92 4.13
C LYS A 195 -8.46 -6.04 3.38
N ILE A 196 -8.12 -7.13 4.07
CA ILE A 196 -7.38 -8.25 3.49
C ILE A 196 -8.37 -9.22 2.83
N PRO A 197 -8.29 -9.47 1.51
CA PRO A 197 -9.19 -10.42 0.86
C PRO A 197 -8.86 -11.86 1.24
N GLN A 198 -9.88 -12.71 1.31
CA GLN A 198 -9.72 -14.15 1.55
C GLN A 198 -8.87 -14.84 0.47
N TYR A 199 -8.97 -14.39 -0.78
CA TYR A 199 -8.30 -14.99 -1.94
C TYR A 199 -7.29 -14.01 -2.56
N PRO A 200 -6.24 -14.51 -3.24
CA PRO A 200 -5.28 -13.64 -3.91
C PRO A 200 -5.97 -12.76 -4.96
N PRO A 201 -5.71 -11.43 -4.97
CA PRO A 201 -6.24 -10.52 -5.98
C PRO A 201 -5.83 -10.90 -7.41
N LYS A 202 -6.63 -10.46 -8.40
CA LYS A 202 -6.39 -10.75 -9.82
C LYS A 202 -4.98 -10.36 -10.27
N ILE A 203 -4.48 -9.18 -9.86
CA ILE A 203 -3.15 -8.70 -10.19
C ILE A 203 -2.04 -9.64 -9.69
N ILE A 204 -2.22 -10.26 -8.52
CA ILE A 204 -1.26 -11.20 -7.94
C ILE A 204 -1.29 -12.54 -8.67
N LYS A 205 -2.48 -12.97 -9.14
CA LYS A 205 -2.64 -14.22 -9.90
C LYS A 205 -1.97 -14.18 -11.29
N LEU A 206 -1.68 -13.01 -11.85
CA LEU A 206 -0.98 -12.89 -13.15
C LEU A 206 0.42 -13.53 -13.12
N ASN A 207 1.09 -13.51 -11.97
CA ASN A 207 2.31 -14.27 -11.75
C ASN A 207 2.23 -15.00 -10.41
N PRO A 208 1.93 -16.32 -10.39
CA PRO A 208 1.73 -17.05 -9.15
C PRO A 208 3.04 -17.34 -8.40
N PHE A 209 4.22 -17.05 -8.96
CA PHE A 209 5.50 -17.41 -8.35
C PHE A 209 5.65 -16.95 -6.88
N PRO A 210 5.32 -15.70 -6.50
CA PRO A 210 5.34 -15.29 -5.08
C PRO A 210 4.43 -16.13 -4.19
N LEU A 211 3.23 -16.49 -4.67
CA LEU A 211 2.30 -17.37 -3.93
C LEU A 211 2.95 -18.74 -3.70
N LEU A 212 3.48 -19.35 -4.76
CA LEU A 212 4.12 -20.67 -4.68
C LEU A 212 5.36 -20.64 -3.79
N PHE A 213 6.14 -19.56 -3.84
CA PHE A 213 7.32 -19.37 -3.01
C PHE A 213 6.95 -19.39 -1.52
N HIS A 214 5.90 -18.67 -1.12
CA HIS A 214 5.45 -18.56 0.28
C HIS A 214 4.61 -19.77 0.75
N ALA A 215 4.11 -20.60 -0.16
CA ALA A 215 3.37 -21.83 0.18
C ALA A 215 4.25 -22.95 0.75
N ARG A 216 5.57 -22.89 0.55
CA ARG A 216 6.54 -23.91 0.99
C ARG A 216 6.69 -23.95 2.52
N GLU A 217 6.98 -25.13 3.05
CA GLU A 217 7.44 -25.29 4.44
C GLU A 217 8.95 -25.18 4.56
N SER A 218 9.69 -25.59 3.52
CA SER A 218 11.16 -25.59 3.50
C SER A 218 11.74 -25.22 2.13
N ALA A 219 13.07 -25.05 2.08
CA ALA A 219 13.76 -24.84 0.80
C ALA A 219 13.72 -26.08 -0.11
N LEU A 220 13.52 -27.27 0.47
CA LEU A 220 13.55 -28.57 -0.21
C LEU A 220 12.24 -28.86 -0.96
N ASP A 221 11.17 -28.10 -0.67
CA ASP A 221 9.86 -28.33 -1.26
C ASP A 221 9.82 -27.87 -2.72
N ASN A 222 9.15 -28.65 -3.56
CA ASN A 222 8.85 -28.27 -4.94
C ASN A 222 7.76 -27.21 -5.01
N LEU A 223 7.84 -26.31 -6.00
CA LEU A 223 6.85 -25.28 -6.27
C LEU A 223 5.65 -25.87 -7.02
N GLN A 224 4.76 -26.57 -6.32
CA GLN A 224 3.56 -27.16 -6.91
C GLN A 224 2.49 -26.11 -7.20
N ASN A 225 2.14 -25.94 -8.48
CA ASN A 225 1.13 -24.98 -8.93
C ASN A 225 -0.28 -25.57 -8.81
N ASN A 226 -0.95 -25.31 -7.69
CA ASN A 226 -2.34 -25.70 -7.45
C ASN A 226 -3.07 -24.64 -6.60
N ASN A 227 -4.41 -24.72 -6.54
CA ASN A 227 -5.23 -23.73 -5.85
C ASN A 227 -4.97 -23.69 -4.33
N GLU A 228 -4.65 -24.83 -3.73
CA GLU A 228 -4.31 -24.91 -2.30
C GLU A 228 -3.05 -24.09 -1.99
N ASN A 229 -1.99 -24.27 -2.76
CA ASN A 229 -0.75 -23.52 -2.60
C ASN A 229 -0.90 -22.04 -2.95
N HIS A 230 -1.74 -21.70 -3.93
CA HIS A 230 -2.08 -20.29 -4.19
C HIS A 230 -2.72 -19.62 -2.97
N LEU A 231 -3.69 -20.29 -2.36
CA LEU A 231 -4.36 -19.78 -1.17
C LEU A 231 -3.41 -19.73 0.02
N LYS A 232 -2.68 -20.82 0.28
CA LYS A 232 -1.70 -20.91 1.37
C LYS A 232 -0.62 -19.83 1.28
N GLY A 233 -0.05 -19.66 0.09
CA GLY A 233 0.92 -18.62 -0.20
C GLY A 233 0.38 -17.23 0.01
N TRP A 234 -0.85 -16.96 -0.44
CA TRP A 234 -1.52 -15.68 -0.25
C TRP A 234 -1.68 -15.33 1.23
N GLN A 235 -2.21 -16.25 2.03
CA GLN A 235 -2.42 -16.01 3.45
C GLN A 235 -1.11 -15.69 4.18
N ARG A 236 -0.05 -16.42 3.86
CA ARG A 236 1.31 -16.19 4.40
C ARG A 236 1.91 -14.86 3.96
N ILE A 237 1.71 -14.47 2.69
CA ILE A 237 2.09 -13.15 2.18
C ILE A 237 1.39 -12.04 2.94
N CYS A 238 0.09 -12.14 3.20
CA CYS A 238 -0.65 -11.13 3.96
C CYS A 238 -0.06 -10.95 5.37
N LEU A 239 0.20 -12.06 6.06
CA LEU A 239 0.80 -12.02 7.40
C LEU A 239 2.21 -11.42 7.36
N PHE A 240 3.03 -11.77 6.37
CA PHE A 240 4.37 -11.20 6.24
C PHE A 240 4.32 -9.70 5.89
N ALA A 241 3.47 -9.29 4.95
CA ALA A 241 3.35 -7.91 4.52
C ALA A 241 2.89 -6.97 5.66
N LEU A 242 2.04 -7.46 6.56
CA LEU A 242 1.49 -6.66 7.66
C LEU A 242 2.37 -6.65 8.91
N TYR A 243 3.04 -7.78 9.20
CA TYR A 243 3.80 -7.94 10.45
C TYR A 243 5.32 -7.93 10.27
N PHE A 244 5.84 -7.90 9.03
CA PHE A 244 7.24 -8.17 8.62
C PHE A 244 7.76 -9.54 9.01
N ARG A 245 7.58 -9.94 10.26
CA ARG A 245 7.83 -11.28 10.77
C ARG A 245 6.72 -11.62 11.78
N PRO A 246 5.62 -12.25 11.34
CA PRO A 246 4.60 -12.71 12.27
C PRO A 246 5.20 -13.70 13.29
N SER A 247 4.58 -13.78 14.47
CA SER A 247 5.05 -14.63 15.59
C SER A 247 5.15 -16.11 15.21
N MET A 248 4.44 -16.47 14.15
CA MET A 248 4.37 -17.80 13.57
C MET A 248 5.57 -18.17 12.70
N ILE A 249 6.58 -17.30 12.52
CA ILE A 249 7.81 -17.61 11.79
C ILE A 249 8.99 -17.82 12.75
N ASN A 250 9.46 -19.08 12.81
CA ASN A 250 10.67 -19.45 13.54
C ASN A 250 11.94 -19.00 12.79
N THR A 251 12.99 -18.68 13.54
CA THR A 251 14.35 -18.50 13.02
C THR A 251 15.01 -19.86 12.77
N ILE A 252 15.73 -19.98 11.65
CA ILE A 252 16.50 -21.18 11.31
C ILE A 252 17.98 -20.92 11.61
N PRO A 253 18.73 -21.87 12.18
CA PRO A 253 20.18 -21.77 12.29
C PRO A 253 20.84 -21.60 10.90
N ILE A 254 21.83 -20.71 10.80
CA ILE A 254 22.52 -20.40 9.51
C ILE A 254 23.06 -21.65 8.82
N LYS A 255 23.64 -22.59 9.60
CA LYS A 255 24.15 -23.87 9.07
C LYS A 255 23.06 -24.68 8.36
N GLN A 256 21.87 -24.76 8.95
CA GLN A 256 20.74 -25.46 8.36
C GLN A 256 20.21 -24.73 7.13
N LEU A 257 20.10 -23.39 7.17
CA LEU A 257 19.68 -22.58 6.03
C LEU A 257 20.58 -22.81 4.79
N ILE A 258 21.91 -22.82 5.00
CA ILE A 258 22.89 -23.07 3.92
C ILE A 258 22.75 -24.51 3.41
N GLN A 259 22.68 -25.49 4.31
CA GLN A 259 22.58 -26.91 3.93
C GLN A 259 21.32 -27.18 3.09
N GLU A 260 20.17 -26.65 3.50
CA GLU A 260 18.94 -26.80 2.72
C GLU A 260 18.99 -26.04 1.39
N ALA A 261 19.60 -24.86 1.34
CA ALA A 261 19.73 -24.11 0.08
C ALA A 261 20.58 -24.85 -0.96
N ILE A 262 21.69 -25.49 -0.53
CA ILE A 262 22.54 -26.31 -1.42
C ILE A 262 21.75 -27.49 -1.99
N ASN A 263 20.88 -28.09 -1.17
CA ASN A 263 20.07 -29.27 -1.52
C ASN A 263 18.71 -28.91 -2.14
N ALA A 264 18.38 -27.63 -2.30
CA ALA A 264 17.10 -27.19 -2.84
C ALA A 264 16.94 -27.65 -4.30
N PRO A 265 15.75 -28.16 -4.69
CA PRO A 265 15.51 -28.62 -6.06
C PRO A 265 15.57 -27.49 -7.10
N ASN A 266 15.37 -26.23 -6.67
CA ASN A 266 15.46 -25.05 -7.52
C ASN A 266 16.39 -23.99 -6.88
N ARG A 267 17.55 -23.76 -7.48
CA ARG A 267 18.55 -22.77 -7.03
C ARG A 267 18.71 -21.60 -8.02
N SER A 268 17.66 -21.30 -8.79
CA SER A 268 17.66 -20.14 -9.67
C SER A 268 17.81 -18.83 -8.89
N ILE A 269 18.27 -17.77 -9.57
CA ILE A 269 18.37 -16.42 -8.99
C ILE A 269 17.01 -15.92 -8.47
N ASN A 270 15.93 -16.22 -9.19
CA ASN A 270 14.57 -15.89 -8.79
C ASN A 270 14.14 -16.62 -7.51
N ASN A 271 14.70 -17.80 -7.23
CA ASN A 271 14.47 -18.53 -5.98
C ASN A 271 15.57 -18.29 -4.95
N TYR A 272 16.27 -17.15 -5.03
CA TYR A 272 17.34 -16.75 -4.13
C TYR A 272 18.43 -17.83 -3.93
N PHE A 273 18.80 -18.52 -5.01
CA PHE A 273 19.79 -19.60 -4.96
C PHE A 273 19.43 -20.75 -4.01
N GLY A 274 18.13 -20.95 -3.75
CA GLY A 274 17.61 -21.95 -2.81
C GLY A 274 17.46 -21.44 -1.38
N LEU A 275 17.84 -20.19 -1.07
CA LEU A 275 17.66 -19.63 0.26
C LEU A 275 16.16 -19.44 0.57
N TYR A 276 15.70 -20.08 1.64
CA TYR A 276 14.33 -19.96 2.13
C TYR A 276 14.31 -19.91 3.67
N PRO A 277 14.33 -18.70 4.27
CA PRO A 277 14.51 -18.51 5.70
C PRO A 277 13.22 -18.67 6.54
N PHE A 278 12.11 -19.10 5.93
CA PHE A 278 10.81 -19.13 6.60
C PHE A 278 10.50 -20.52 7.17
N ARG A 279 10.10 -20.56 8.44
CA ARG A 279 9.56 -21.76 9.10
C ARG A 279 8.27 -21.42 9.81
N TRP A 280 7.15 -21.78 9.18
CA TRP A 280 5.84 -21.52 9.73
C TRP A 280 5.51 -22.53 10.83
N ARG A 281 5.06 -22.04 11.98
CA ARG A 281 4.53 -22.85 13.08
C ARG A 281 3.18 -23.44 12.71
N SER A 282 2.79 -24.56 13.32
CA SER A 282 1.43 -25.11 13.17
C SER A 282 0.37 -24.07 13.57
N HIS A 283 -0.81 -24.15 12.96
CA HIS A 283 -1.95 -23.25 13.22
C HIS A 283 -1.75 -21.77 12.87
N TRP A 284 -0.75 -21.42 12.05
CA TRP A 284 -0.56 -20.05 11.55
C TRP A 284 -1.79 -19.50 10.80
N GLN A 285 -2.67 -20.37 10.30
CA GLN A 285 -3.92 -19.99 9.67
C GLN A 285 -4.83 -19.19 10.62
N LYS A 286 -4.76 -19.42 11.94
CA LYS A 286 -5.53 -18.64 12.93
C LYS A 286 -5.19 -17.15 12.87
N SER A 287 -3.92 -16.81 12.63
CA SER A 287 -3.48 -15.42 12.43
C SER A 287 -4.13 -14.79 11.19
N PHE A 288 -4.26 -15.56 10.09
CA PHE A 288 -4.94 -15.06 8.90
C PHE A 288 -6.45 -14.90 9.12
N GLU A 289 -7.08 -15.88 9.77
CA GLU A 289 -8.49 -15.83 10.15
C GLU A 289 -8.83 -14.64 11.06
N ALA A 290 -7.87 -14.18 11.88
CA ALA A 290 -8.02 -13.01 12.74
C ALA A 290 -8.13 -11.69 11.96
N ILE A 291 -7.59 -11.60 10.74
CA ILE A 291 -7.45 -10.34 9.99
C ILE A 291 -8.22 -10.29 8.66
N LYS A 292 -8.49 -11.45 8.04
CA LYS A 292 -9.16 -11.50 6.73
C LYS A 292 -10.54 -10.86 6.77
N GLU A 293 -10.96 -10.26 5.66
CA GLU A 293 -12.29 -9.69 5.42
C GLU A 293 -12.75 -8.66 6.47
N ARG A 294 -11.82 -8.00 7.17
CA ARG A 294 -12.11 -6.95 8.13
C ARG A 294 -11.45 -5.65 7.71
N VAL A 295 -12.17 -4.54 7.92
CA VAL A 295 -11.62 -3.19 7.75
C VAL A 295 -10.79 -2.89 8.99
N LEU A 296 -9.52 -2.57 8.80
CA LEU A 296 -8.58 -2.36 9.89
C LEU A 296 -7.53 -1.32 9.52
N VAL A 297 -6.94 -0.73 10.56
CA VAL A 297 -5.72 0.05 10.38
C VAL A 297 -4.56 -0.90 10.12
N ALA A 298 -3.67 -0.56 9.19
CA ALA A 298 -2.50 -1.39 8.92
C ALA A 298 -1.67 -1.59 10.22
N PRO A 299 -1.33 -2.83 10.65
CA PRO A 299 -0.71 -3.09 11.95
C PRO A 299 0.57 -2.31 12.22
N ILE A 300 1.36 -2.05 11.17
CA ILE A 300 2.57 -1.25 11.27
C ILE A 300 2.28 0.21 11.67
N LEU A 301 1.21 0.79 11.12
CA LEU A 301 0.77 2.16 11.44
C LEU A 301 0.12 2.19 12.82
N GLU A 302 -0.71 1.20 13.13
CA GLU A 302 -1.35 1.02 14.43
C GLU A 302 -0.33 0.97 15.57
N THR A 303 0.81 0.31 15.35
CA THR A 303 1.83 0.12 16.39
C THR A 303 2.86 1.25 16.41
N LEU A 304 3.43 1.66 15.26
CA LEU A 304 4.61 2.54 15.24
C LEU A 304 4.31 4.03 15.01
N ILE A 305 3.23 4.33 14.30
CA ILE A 305 3.05 5.65 13.67
C ILE A 305 1.91 6.43 14.34
N LEU A 306 0.70 5.89 14.31
CA LEU A 306 -0.48 6.59 14.80
C LEU A 306 -0.45 6.88 16.32
N PRO A 307 0.12 5.99 17.17
CA PRO A 307 0.37 6.28 18.59
C PRO A 307 1.27 7.48 18.91
N GLN A 308 1.97 8.04 17.92
CA GLN A 308 2.84 9.21 18.11
C GLN A 308 2.04 10.53 18.20
N ALA A 309 0.79 10.52 17.71
CA ALA A 309 -0.12 11.67 17.72
C ALA A 309 -1.59 11.21 17.89
N PRO A 310 -1.93 10.53 19.00
CA PRO A 310 -3.20 9.82 19.13
C PRO A 310 -4.41 10.76 19.05
N LYS A 311 -4.31 11.97 19.63
CA LYS A 311 -5.39 12.97 19.61
C LYS A 311 -5.65 13.51 18.21
N GLU A 312 -4.57 13.78 17.47
CA GLU A 312 -4.61 14.26 16.09
C GLU A 312 -5.21 13.22 15.16
N VAL A 313 -4.81 11.94 15.31
CA VAL A 313 -5.36 10.82 14.55
C VAL A 313 -6.84 10.63 14.82
N ILE A 314 -7.25 10.62 16.10
CA ILE A 314 -8.66 10.49 16.46
C ILE A 314 -9.48 11.66 15.93
N LYS A 315 -8.97 12.90 16.03
CA LYS A 315 -9.64 14.08 15.47
C LYS A 315 -9.80 13.97 13.95
N TRP A 316 -8.75 13.55 13.26
CA TRP A 316 -8.76 13.34 11.81
C TRP A 316 -9.79 12.28 11.39
N ALA A 317 -9.75 11.11 12.02
CA ALA A 317 -10.67 10.01 11.73
C ALA A 317 -12.12 10.39 12.04
N SER A 318 -12.35 11.10 13.15
CA SER A 318 -13.69 11.56 13.55
C SER A 318 -14.24 12.60 12.58
N TYR A 319 -13.39 13.49 12.05
CA TYR A 319 -13.81 14.45 11.04
C TYR A 319 -14.19 13.78 9.72
N ILE A 320 -13.39 12.83 9.23
CA ILE A 320 -13.72 12.04 8.03
C ILE A 320 -15.04 11.28 8.23
N ALA A 321 -15.28 10.77 9.44
CA ALA A 321 -16.49 10.03 9.76
C ALA A 321 -17.77 10.90 9.72
N THR A 322 -17.65 12.23 9.63
CA THR A 322 -18.78 13.14 9.39
C THR A 322 -19.22 13.18 7.92
N TRP A 323 -18.38 12.66 7.02
CA TRP A 323 -18.66 12.68 5.59
C TRP A 323 -19.60 11.55 5.18
N ASP A 324 -20.32 11.74 4.07
CA ASP A 324 -21.25 10.76 3.52
C ASP A 324 -20.57 9.91 2.42
N PHE A 325 -19.90 8.82 2.83
CA PHE A 325 -19.37 7.80 1.93
C PHE A 325 -19.98 6.42 2.20
N LYS A 326 -19.99 5.55 1.18
CA LYS A 326 -20.51 4.17 1.25
C LYS A 326 -19.45 3.11 0.91
N GLN A 327 -18.32 3.56 0.39
CA GLN A 327 -17.23 2.69 -0.02
C GLN A 327 -15.89 3.40 0.13
N ILE A 328 -14.84 2.60 0.34
CA ILE A 328 -13.46 3.03 0.51
C ILE A 328 -12.60 2.37 -0.56
N ILE A 329 -11.72 3.13 -1.21
CA ILE A 329 -10.68 2.62 -2.11
C ILE A 329 -9.32 2.91 -1.46
N PRO A 330 -8.67 1.91 -0.83
CA PRO A 330 -7.32 2.04 -0.33
C PRO A 330 -6.27 1.87 -1.44
N ALA A 331 -5.01 2.18 -1.16
CA ALA A 331 -3.91 1.94 -2.11
C ALA A 331 -3.45 0.46 -2.14
N HIS A 332 -3.86 -0.36 -1.16
CA HIS A 332 -3.45 -1.77 -1.03
C HIS A 332 -4.62 -2.71 -0.76
N PHE A 333 -4.41 -4.02 -0.98
CA PHE A 333 -5.37 -5.11 -0.70
C PHE A 333 -6.74 -4.98 -1.38
N SER A 334 -7.87 -5.15 -0.70
CA SER A 334 -9.21 -5.14 -1.32
C SER A 334 -9.62 -3.76 -1.83
N SER A 335 -10.30 -3.73 -2.97
CA SER A 335 -10.98 -2.54 -3.49
C SER A 335 -12.12 -2.94 -4.45
N PRO A 336 -13.27 -2.24 -4.40
CA PRO A 336 -13.67 -1.33 -3.32
C PRO A 336 -13.92 -2.10 -2.01
N ILE A 337 -13.89 -1.38 -0.89
CA ILE A 337 -14.34 -1.86 0.42
C ILE A 337 -15.70 -1.23 0.68
N GLU A 338 -16.75 -2.03 0.82
CA GLU A 338 -18.02 -1.56 1.35
C GLU A 338 -17.86 -1.27 2.85
N ALA A 339 -17.99 0.00 3.23
CA ALA A 339 -17.86 0.45 4.60
C ALA A 339 -18.53 1.82 4.79
N THR A 340 -19.14 1.99 5.94
CA THR A 340 -19.76 3.23 6.40
C THR A 340 -18.76 4.14 7.12
N PRO A 341 -19.08 5.43 7.33
CA PRO A 341 -18.27 6.34 8.12
C PRO A 341 -18.07 5.87 9.57
N SER A 342 -19.06 5.19 10.14
CA SER A 342 -18.98 4.61 11.48
C SER A 342 -17.98 3.45 11.54
N GLU A 343 -18.05 2.52 10.58
CA GLU A 343 -17.09 1.40 10.48
C GLU A 343 -15.67 1.90 10.26
N PHE A 344 -15.48 2.93 9.40
CA PHE A 344 -14.19 3.59 9.24
C PHE A 344 -13.66 4.13 10.56
N ARG A 345 -14.46 4.92 11.29
CA ARG A 345 -14.06 5.51 12.57
C ARG A 345 -13.73 4.47 13.63
N GLN A 346 -14.47 3.36 13.64
CA GLN A 346 -14.28 2.26 14.57
C GLN A 346 -12.88 1.64 14.44
N THR A 347 -12.29 1.63 13.24
CA THR A 347 -10.92 1.10 13.06
C THR A 347 -9.85 1.85 13.86
N PHE A 348 -10.13 3.07 14.34
CA PHE A 348 -9.21 3.88 15.13
C PHE A 348 -9.44 3.79 16.64
N SER A 349 -10.42 3.01 17.12
CA SER A 349 -10.75 2.93 18.55
C SER A 349 -9.63 2.36 19.41
N PHE A 350 -8.62 1.72 18.81
CA PHE A 350 -7.43 1.22 19.50
C PHE A 350 -6.61 2.32 20.21
N LEU A 351 -6.78 3.59 19.81
CA LEU A 351 -6.14 4.74 20.47
C LEU A 351 -6.92 5.27 21.69
N GLU A 352 -8.17 4.87 21.86
CA GLU A 352 -9.06 5.36 22.93
C GLU A 352 -9.30 4.28 23.99
N ASN A 353 -9.45 3.02 23.54
CA ASN A 353 -9.66 1.86 24.40
C ASN A 353 -8.48 0.89 24.29
N LYS A 354 -8.09 0.24 25.40
CA LYS A 354 -7.13 -0.87 25.36
C LYS A 354 -7.74 -2.05 24.59
N SER A 355 -7.36 -2.17 23.31
CA SER A 355 -7.53 -3.31 22.41
C SER A 355 -8.97 -3.83 22.32
N PHE A 356 -9.73 -3.29 21.36
CA PHE A 356 -10.69 -4.12 20.64
C PHE A 356 -10.14 -4.26 19.24
N TYR A 357 -9.35 -5.30 19.01
CA TYR A 357 -9.14 -5.77 17.66
C TYR A 357 -10.53 -6.11 17.09
N PRO A 358 -10.90 -5.65 15.88
CA PRO A 358 -12.26 -5.82 15.36
C PRO A 358 -12.74 -7.28 15.31
N SER A 359 -11.82 -8.26 15.37
CA SER A 359 -12.15 -9.69 15.39
C SER A 359 -12.47 -10.28 16.77
N GLY A 360 -12.26 -9.55 17.87
CA GLY A 360 -12.33 -10.09 19.23
C GLY A 360 -11.21 -11.09 19.56
N GLN A 361 -10.19 -11.21 18.71
CA GLN A 361 -9.02 -12.09 18.91
C GLN A 361 -7.77 -11.30 19.31
N ASP A 362 -7.90 -10.41 20.30
CA ASP A 362 -6.81 -9.53 20.75
C ASP A 362 -5.52 -10.31 21.05
N GLN A 363 -5.61 -11.49 21.67
CA GLN A 363 -4.43 -12.29 22.00
C GLN A 363 -3.60 -12.68 20.77
N ILE A 364 -4.24 -13.06 19.66
CA ILE A 364 -3.54 -13.48 18.43
C ILE A 364 -2.86 -12.26 17.80
N TYR A 365 -3.59 -11.15 17.73
CA TYR A 365 -3.04 -9.90 17.21
C TYR A 365 -1.84 -9.42 18.02
N GLN A 366 -1.94 -9.40 19.35
CA GLN A 366 -0.86 -8.98 20.24
C GLN A 366 0.38 -9.87 20.09
N GLN A 367 0.19 -11.18 19.86
CA GLN A 367 1.30 -12.09 19.57
C GLN A 367 1.98 -11.74 18.23
N ASP A 368 1.21 -11.58 17.15
CA ASP A 368 1.78 -11.29 15.83
C ASP A 368 2.42 -9.89 15.72
N SER A 369 1.91 -8.90 16.46
CA SER A 369 2.51 -7.57 16.55
C SER A 369 3.75 -7.50 17.45
N THR A 370 4.13 -8.59 18.13
CA THR A 370 5.29 -8.62 19.05
C THR A 370 6.58 -8.20 18.35
N PHE A 371 6.80 -8.65 17.12
CA PHE A 371 8.00 -8.28 16.37
C PHE A 371 8.04 -6.77 16.08
N ILE A 372 6.91 -6.18 15.69
CA ILE A 372 6.81 -4.74 15.44
C ILE A 372 7.12 -3.95 16.72
N LYS A 373 6.60 -4.37 17.88
CA LYS A 373 6.89 -3.73 19.18
C LYS A 373 8.36 -3.86 19.61
N GLN A 374 8.99 -5.00 19.31
CA GLN A 374 10.42 -5.18 19.55
C GLN A 374 11.25 -4.24 18.65
N LEU A 375 10.86 -4.11 17.38
CA LEU A 375 11.47 -3.17 16.45
C LEU A 375 11.32 -1.73 16.94
N GLU A 376 10.12 -1.33 17.38
CA GLU A 376 9.86 -0.02 17.99
C GLU A 376 10.83 0.26 19.15
N SER A 377 10.91 -0.70 20.08
CA SER A 377 11.77 -0.59 21.26
C SER A 377 13.25 -0.43 20.88
N GLN A 378 13.70 -1.10 19.82
CA GLN A 378 15.06 -0.94 19.30
C GLN A 378 15.27 0.42 18.63
N LEU A 379 14.32 0.87 17.80
CA LEU A 379 14.40 2.17 17.12
C LEU A 379 14.42 3.33 18.12
N ILE A 380 13.64 3.25 19.21
CA ILE A 380 13.65 4.21 20.32
C ILE A 380 15.02 4.19 21.01
N LYS A 381 15.55 3.01 21.35
CA LYS A 381 16.88 2.88 21.97
C LYS A 381 18.01 3.46 21.11
N LEU A 382 17.89 3.38 19.79
CA LEU A 382 18.84 3.94 18.84
C LEU A 382 18.61 5.44 18.56
N GLY A 383 17.59 6.07 19.16
CA GLY A 383 17.25 7.48 18.93
C GLY A 383 16.67 7.77 17.55
N ILE A 384 16.22 6.73 16.83
CA ILE A 384 15.66 6.83 15.48
C ILE A 384 14.16 7.13 15.52
N ALA A 385 13.45 6.67 16.56
CA ALA A 385 12.01 6.87 16.75
C ALA A 385 11.70 7.49 18.12
N LYS A 386 10.56 8.19 18.22
CA LYS A 386 10.03 8.75 19.47
C LYS A 386 9.23 7.70 20.26
N PRO A 387 9.17 7.80 21.60
CA PRO A 387 8.21 7.01 22.37
C PRO A 387 6.77 7.46 22.07
N PRO A 388 5.79 6.53 22.06
CA PRO A 388 4.40 6.86 21.82
C PRO A 388 3.85 7.81 22.89
N LYS A 389 2.90 8.67 22.52
CA LYS A 389 2.30 9.68 23.41
C LYS A 389 0.97 9.22 24.04
N ILE A 390 0.78 7.90 24.17
CA ILE A 390 -0.44 7.27 24.68
C ILE A 390 -0.67 7.63 26.15
#